data_AF-A0A9P0K8H1-F1
#
_entry.id   AF-A0A9P0K8H1-F1
#
_cell.length_a   1.000
_cell.length_b   1.000
_cell.length_c   1.000
_cell.angle_alpha   90.00
_cell.angle_beta   90.00
_cell.angle_gamma   90.00
#
_symmetry.space_group_name_H-M   'P 1'
#
loop_
_entity.id
_entity.type
_entity.pdbx_description
1 polymer ?
#
loop_
_entity_poly.entity_id
_entity_poly.type
_entity_poly.pdbx_seq_one_letter_code
_entity_poly.pdbx_strand_id
1 'polypeptide(L)'
;MADWEEVKRLAADFQKVQLTSTTQKLSERNCIEIVSWLIDRKMVDLIFTSDGKEYLTPTQLINEIKGELYDQGGRINLVELAKNIGVDLAHINAHLNEVLKGQKDIQHVLGQLIDHSYISRVAGEINEKLQQQGQISIGDLTIHYDLPAEFLQQIVDKNLGKVVFGKQDKNDPRIYYTESFIARTKAKIRGALAGLTRPTPVASILNQVDVNEKMFFSLFDQTCMYGTLTSRLPGAQYIPNVYARSQNEWVSNFYRQNGYLEYDALNRLGITDYKQYIKKQLVNEELHYLSSCIISKSILERVQADIDECIASKSYTDLQSNLPSVFNEKDIEMILNAALTNQQRQQILVIESYVISKAFVEKLADSCDELVKANAKATVESGKYQEYQIRRVQCTCILVSSFYSQCYRFTQLDK
;
A
#
# COMPACT_ATOMS: atom_id res chain seq x y z
N MET A 1 -25.84 -26.04 80.35
CA MET A 1 -27.19 -26.36 80.88
C MET A 1 -28.26 -25.33 80.47
N ALA A 2 -27.93 -24.09 80.14
CA ALA A 2 -28.91 -23.05 79.74
C ALA A 2 -29.64 -23.32 78.40
N ASP A 3 -29.02 -24.03 77.46
CA ASP A 3 -29.54 -24.27 76.11
C ASP A 3 -30.80 -25.17 76.09
N TRP A 4 -30.91 -26.13 77.02
CA TRP A 4 -32.09 -27.00 77.09
C TRP A 4 -33.30 -26.25 77.65
N GLU A 5 -33.14 -25.42 78.68
CA GLU A 5 -34.25 -24.64 79.24
C GLU A 5 -34.81 -23.62 78.23
N GLU A 6 -33.96 -23.06 77.39
CA GLU A 6 -34.36 -22.16 76.31
C GLU A 6 -35.15 -22.89 75.22
N VAL A 7 -34.70 -24.06 74.78
CA VAL A 7 -35.43 -24.94 73.85
C VAL A 7 -36.79 -25.36 74.43
N LYS A 8 -36.85 -25.68 75.74
CA LYS A 8 -38.09 -26.06 76.41
C LYS A 8 -39.07 -24.90 76.53
N ARG A 9 -38.56 -23.68 76.79
CA ARG A 9 -39.35 -22.46 76.85
C ARG A 9 -39.89 -22.12 75.46
N LEU A 10 -39.07 -22.18 74.41
CA LEU A 10 -39.49 -21.99 73.02
C LEU A 10 -40.53 -23.02 72.60
N ALA A 11 -40.39 -24.28 72.98
CA ALA A 11 -41.37 -25.32 72.71
C ALA A 11 -42.70 -25.09 73.45
N ALA A 12 -42.64 -24.64 74.71
CA ALA A 12 -43.82 -24.29 75.48
C ALA A 12 -44.53 -23.05 74.92
N ASP A 13 -43.78 -22.02 74.50
CA ASP A 13 -44.33 -20.84 73.84
C ASP A 13 -44.94 -21.21 72.48
N PHE A 14 -44.30 -22.08 71.71
CA PHE A 14 -44.84 -22.60 70.45
C PHE A 14 -46.16 -23.36 70.67
N GLN A 15 -46.22 -24.27 71.66
CA GLN A 15 -47.47 -24.95 72.04
C GLN A 15 -48.55 -23.96 72.49
N LYS A 16 -48.17 -22.94 73.26
CA LYS A 16 -49.09 -21.91 73.75
C LYS A 16 -49.65 -21.08 72.59
N VAL A 17 -48.83 -20.73 71.60
CA VAL A 17 -49.25 -20.06 70.36
C VAL A 17 -50.16 -20.96 69.52
N GLN A 18 -49.88 -22.27 69.42
CA GLN A 18 -50.74 -23.21 68.70
C GLN A 18 -52.09 -23.47 69.38
N LEU A 19 -52.14 -23.46 70.71
CA LEU A 19 -53.36 -23.64 71.50
C LEU A 19 -54.17 -22.35 71.66
N THR A 20 -53.59 -21.19 71.34
CA THR A 20 -54.31 -19.92 71.29
C THR A 20 -55.19 -19.90 70.05
N SER A 21 -56.49 -20.21 70.22
CA SER A 21 -57.49 -20.07 69.16
C SER A 21 -57.66 -18.59 68.82
N THR A 22 -57.13 -18.15 67.67
CA THR A 22 -57.39 -16.81 67.15
C THR A 22 -58.86 -16.68 66.75
N THR A 23 -59.60 -15.78 67.40
CA THR A 23 -61.07 -15.69 67.34
C THR A 23 -61.62 -15.19 66.00
N GLN A 24 -60.76 -14.77 65.06
CA GLN A 24 -61.17 -14.45 63.68
C GLN A 24 -60.05 -14.84 62.72
N LYS A 25 -60.12 -16.05 62.16
CA LYS A 25 -59.32 -16.41 60.98
C LYS A 25 -60.09 -15.94 59.75
N LEU A 26 -59.57 -14.95 59.05
CA LEU A 26 -60.04 -14.64 57.71
C LEU A 26 -59.72 -15.85 56.82
N SER A 27 -60.73 -16.40 56.16
CA SER A 27 -60.51 -17.39 55.12
C SER A 27 -59.82 -16.71 53.93
N GLU A 28 -59.06 -17.47 53.15
CA GLU A 28 -58.41 -16.98 51.93
C GLU A 28 -59.42 -16.30 50.98
N ARG A 29 -60.62 -16.89 50.86
CA ARG A 29 -61.73 -16.32 50.10
C ARG A 29 -62.17 -14.95 50.63
N ASN A 30 -62.29 -14.80 51.95
CA ASN A 30 -62.66 -13.51 52.55
C ASN A 30 -61.55 -12.47 52.34
N CYS A 31 -60.27 -12.87 52.39
CA CYS A 31 -59.15 -11.98 52.08
C CYS A 31 -59.21 -11.50 50.63
N ILE A 32 -59.45 -12.40 49.67
CA ILE A 32 -59.57 -12.06 48.25
C ILE A 32 -60.75 -11.09 48.03
N GLU A 33 -61.92 -11.36 48.62
CA GLU A 33 -63.10 -10.49 48.50
C GLU A 33 -62.87 -9.08 49.07
N ILE A 34 -62.16 -8.97 50.21
CA ILE A 34 -61.78 -7.69 50.81
C ILE A 34 -60.79 -6.94 49.90
N VAL A 35 -59.78 -7.63 49.36
CA VAL A 35 -58.79 -7.02 48.46
C VAL A 35 -59.44 -6.55 47.16
N SER A 36 -60.32 -7.36 46.56
CA SER A 36 -61.10 -6.96 45.38
C SER A 36 -61.96 -5.73 45.67
N TRP A 37 -62.62 -5.67 46.82
CA TRP A 37 -63.40 -4.50 47.23
C TRP A 37 -62.54 -3.23 47.39
N LEU A 38 -61.30 -3.35 47.88
CA LEU A 38 -60.36 -2.24 48.00
C LEU A 38 -59.84 -1.76 46.63
N ILE A 39 -59.60 -2.69 45.70
CA ILE A 39 -59.21 -2.39 44.30
C ILE A 39 -60.35 -1.67 43.57
N ASP A 40 -61.58 -2.17 43.69
CA ASP A 40 -62.77 -1.59 43.04
C ASP A 40 -63.01 -0.13 43.48
N ARG A 41 -62.69 0.17 44.74
CA ARG A 41 -62.77 1.53 45.31
C ARG A 41 -61.53 2.39 45.04
N LYS A 42 -60.56 1.89 44.28
CA LYS A 42 -59.27 2.54 43.98
C LYS A 42 -58.52 3.00 45.23
N MET A 43 -58.68 2.27 46.34
CA MET A 43 -58.01 2.58 47.60
C MET A 43 -56.58 2.01 47.64
N VAL A 44 -56.32 0.97 46.86
CA VAL A 44 -55.00 0.31 46.74
C VAL A 44 -54.75 -0.05 45.27
N ASP A 45 -53.52 0.16 44.82
CA ASP A 45 -53.03 -0.29 43.51
C ASP A 45 -52.15 -1.53 43.72
N LEU A 46 -52.54 -2.65 43.11
CA LEU A 46 -51.90 -3.96 43.30
C LEU A 46 -51.63 -4.62 41.95
N ILE A 47 -50.46 -5.23 41.86
CA ILE A 47 -49.97 -5.98 40.72
C ILE A 47 -50.06 -7.46 41.07
N PHE A 48 -50.61 -8.25 40.16
CA PHE A 48 -50.76 -9.69 40.33
C PHE A 48 -49.50 -10.40 39.85
N THR A 49 -49.01 -11.36 40.62
CA THR A 49 -47.99 -12.29 40.15
C THR A 49 -48.57 -13.22 39.08
N SER A 50 -47.72 -13.72 38.19
CA SER A 50 -48.12 -14.63 37.11
C SER A 50 -48.70 -15.96 37.59
N ASP A 51 -48.42 -16.34 38.84
CA ASP A 51 -49.01 -17.51 39.49
C ASP A 51 -50.30 -17.21 40.27
N GLY A 52 -50.68 -15.92 40.37
CA GLY A 52 -51.89 -15.44 41.02
C GLY A 52 -51.94 -15.62 42.54
N LYS A 53 -50.81 -15.95 43.18
CA LYS A 53 -50.76 -16.24 44.61
C LYS A 53 -50.38 -15.05 45.47
N GLU A 54 -49.70 -14.07 44.88
CA GLU A 54 -49.15 -12.93 45.60
C GLU A 54 -49.60 -11.60 44.97
N TYR A 55 -49.64 -10.58 45.82
CA TYR A 55 -49.96 -9.20 45.44
C TYR A 55 -48.74 -8.32 45.70
N LEU A 56 -48.31 -7.61 44.67
CA LEU A 56 -47.20 -6.67 44.76
C LEU A 56 -47.73 -5.23 44.69
N THR A 57 -47.23 -4.37 45.56
CA THR A 57 -47.45 -2.93 45.40
C THR A 57 -46.45 -2.36 44.39
N PRO A 58 -46.77 -1.30 43.64
CA PRO A 58 -45.83 -0.66 42.73
C PRO A 58 -44.50 -0.26 43.38
N THR A 59 -44.54 0.20 44.63
CA THR A 59 -43.33 0.55 45.40
C THR A 59 -42.49 -0.68 45.73
N GLN A 60 -43.12 -1.80 46.08
CA GLN A 60 -42.41 -3.05 46.34
C GLN A 60 -41.79 -3.61 45.05
N LEU A 61 -42.51 -3.55 43.92
CA LEU A 61 -41.98 -3.96 42.62
C LEU A 61 -40.71 -3.17 42.26
N ILE A 62 -40.68 -1.85 42.50
CA ILE A 62 -39.48 -1.03 42.27
C ILE A 62 -38.30 -1.49 43.15
N ASN A 63 -38.56 -1.86 44.41
CA ASN A 63 -37.51 -2.35 45.32
C ASN A 63 -37.00 -3.73 44.89
N GLU A 64 -37.89 -4.62 44.45
CA GLU A 64 -37.51 -5.95 43.95
C GLU A 64 -36.71 -5.87 42.66
N ILE A 65 -37.09 -4.98 41.73
CA ILE A 65 -36.29 -4.73 40.52
C ILE A 65 -34.86 -4.31 40.88
N LYS A 66 -34.70 -3.48 41.92
CA LYS A 66 -33.37 -3.03 42.39
C LYS A 66 -32.61 -4.13 43.13
N GLY A 67 -33.29 -4.90 43.97
CA GLY A 67 -32.71 -6.03 44.69
C GLY A 67 -32.17 -7.07 43.72
N GLU A 68 -33.00 -7.48 42.76
CA GLU A 68 -32.62 -8.45 41.75
C GLU A 68 -31.48 -7.94 40.85
N LEU A 69 -31.47 -6.65 40.49
CA LEU A 69 -30.35 -6.05 39.76
C LEU A 69 -29.03 -6.11 40.55
N TYR A 70 -29.10 -5.89 41.88
CA TYR A 70 -27.95 -5.99 42.76
C TYR A 70 -27.47 -7.45 42.91
N ASP A 71 -28.40 -8.37 43.10
CA ASP A 71 -28.13 -9.80 43.29
C ASP A 71 -27.51 -10.44 42.03
N GLN A 72 -27.93 -10.01 40.84
CA GLN A 72 -27.31 -10.42 39.55
C GLN A 72 -26.02 -9.65 39.22
N GLY A 73 -25.48 -8.88 40.15
CA GLY A 73 -24.18 -8.21 39.99
C GLY A 73 -24.20 -7.05 38.98
N GLY A 74 -25.33 -6.34 38.89
CA GLY A 74 -25.47 -5.06 38.19
C GLY A 74 -25.87 -5.16 36.72
N ARG A 75 -26.24 -6.34 36.20
CA ARG A 75 -26.79 -6.49 34.84
C ARG A 75 -27.88 -7.57 34.82
N ILE A 76 -29.05 -7.23 34.27
CA ILE A 76 -30.14 -8.22 34.09
C ILE A 76 -30.99 -7.91 32.84
N ASN A 77 -31.47 -8.95 32.16
CA ASN A 77 -32.44 -8.84 31.08
C ASN A 77 -33.86 -8.67 31.66
N LEU A 78 -34.68 -7.79 31.09
CA LEU A 78 -36.06 -7.56 31.56
C LEU A 78 -36.94 -8.82 31.53
N VAL A 79 -36.70 -9.75 30.60
CA VAL A 79 -37.45 -11.01 30.53
C VAL A 79 -37.08 -11.96 31.68
N GLU A 80 -35.79 -12.01 32.02
CA GLU A 80 -35.29 -12.80 33.15
C GLU A 80 -35.74 -12.18 34.47
N LEU A 81 -35.69 -10.86 34.57
CA LEU A 81 -36.21 -10.08 35.69
C LEU A 81 -37.71 -10.37 35.94
N ALA A 82 -38.52 -10.37 34.87
CA ALA A 82 -39.94 -10.73 34.92
C ALA A 82 -40.18 -12.13 35.48
N LYS A 83 -39.34 -13.09 35.06
CA LYS A 83 -39.42 -14.47 35.52
C LYS A 83 -38.97 -14.62 36.98
N ASN A 84 -37.92 -13.92 37.39
CA ASN A 84 -37.37 -14.02 38.75
C ASN A 84 -38.32 -13.39 39.79
N ILE A 85 -38.92 -12.25 39.45
CA ILE A 85 -39.92 -11.57 40.29
C ILE A 85 -41.30 -12.28 40.19
N GLY A 86 -41.58 -12.99 39.09
CA GLY A 86 -42.85 -13.67 38.88
C GLY A 86 -43.97 -12.71 38.48
N VAL A 87 -43.66 -11.65 37.74
CA VAL A 87 -44.60 -10.61 37.30
C VAL A 87 -44.55 -10.48 35.77
N ASP A 88 -45.68 -10.15 35.14
CA ASP A 88 -45.72 -9.94 33.69
C ASP A 88 -44.83 -8.78 33.23
N LEU A 89 -44.21 -8.94 32.06
CA LEU A 89 -43.27 -7.98 31.49
C LEU A 89 -43.92 -6.60 31.24
N ALA A 90 -45.23 -6.54 31.03
CA ALA A 90 -45.94 -5.27 30.86
C ALA A 90 -45.87 -4.39 32.12
N HIS A 91 -46.02 -4.99 33.31
CA HIS A 91 -45.93 -4.27 34.58
C HIS A 91 -44.52 -3.76 34.85
N ILE A 92 -43.50 -4.57 34.53
CA ILE A 92 -42.10 -4.14 34.66
C ILE A 92 -41.81 -2.95 33.73
N ASN A 93 -42.23 -2.99 32.47
CA ASN A 93 -42.03 -1.89 31.54
C ASN A 93 -42.76 -0.61 31.96
N ALA A 94 -43.96 -0.73 32.55
CA ALA A 94 -44.73 0.41 33.04
C ALA A 94 -44.01 1.14 34.19
N HIS A 95 -43.42 0.39 35.12
CA HIS A 95 -42.71 0.95 36.29
C HIS A 95 -41.21 1.19 36.06
N LEU A 96 -40.65 0.77 34.91
CA LEU A 96 -39.25 0.97 34.57
C LEU A 96 -38.83 2.44 34.61
N ASN A 97 -39.68 3.33 34.08
CA ASN A 97 -39.42 4.77 34.10
C ASN A 97 -39.38 5.33 35.52
N GLU A 98 -40.09 4.73 36.47
CA GLU A 98 -40.07 5.12 37.89
C GLU A 98 -38.80 4.63 38.58
N VAL A 99 -38.33 3.42 38.23
CA VAL A 99 -37.02 2.89 38.67
C VAL A 99 -35.88 3.82 38.20
N LEU A 100 -35.96 4.31 36.96
CA LEU A 100 -34.98 5.23 36.37
C LEU A 100 -35.12 6.66 36.92
N LYS A 101 -36.33 7.08 37.34
CA LYS A 101 -36.58 8.39 37.94
C LYS A 101 -36.03 8.44 39.36
N GLY A 102 -34.87 9.06 39.50
CA GLY A 102 -34.23 9.33 40.79
C GLY A 102 -32.84 8.74 40.94
N GLN A 103 -32.38 7.90 40.01
CA GLN A 103 -31.05 7.29 40.02
C GLN A 103 -30.38 7.44 38.65
N LYS A 104 -29.25 8.15 38.60
CA LYS A 104 -28.43 8.30 37.38
C LYS A 104 -27.51 7.11 37.13
N ASP A 105 -27.47 6.18 38.07
CA ASP A 105 -26.53 5.08 38.10
C ASP A 105 -27.02 3.87 37.30
N ILE A 106 -28.34 3.75 37.10
CA ILE A 106 -28.96 2.66 36.34
C ILE A 106 -29.29 3.14 34.92
N GLN A 107 -28.89 2.36 33.93
CA GLN A 107 -29.13 2.61 32.51
C GLN A 107 -29.92 1.46 31.89
N HIS A 108 -30.86 1.80 31.03
CA HIS A 108 -31.65 0.84 30.27
C HIS A 108 -31.14 0.76 28.82
N VAL A 109 -30.73 -0.42 28.36
CA VAL A 109 -30.14 -0.65 27.04
C VAL A 109 -30.72 -1.92 26.42
N LEU A 110 -31.42 -1.80 25.29
CA LEU A 110 -32.02 -2.92 24.53
C LEU A 110 -32.76 -3.97 25.38
N GLY A 111 -33.56 -3.55 26.37
CA GLY A 111 -34.28 -4.48 27.23
C GLY A 111 -33.41 -5.10 28.34
N GLN A 112 -32.27 -4.49 28.66
CA GLN A 112 -31.42 -4.84 29.80
C GLN A 112 -31.30 -3.64 30.74
N LEU A 113 -31.27 -3.91 32.04
CA LEU A 113 -30.91 -2.95 33.08
C LEU A 113 -29.45 -3.16 33.47
N ILE A 114 -28.70 -2.07 33.50
CA ILE A 114 -27.27 -2.06 33.78
C ILE A 114 -26.98 -0.99 34.83
N ASP A 115 -26.37 -1.40 35.94
CA ASP A 115 -25.92 -0.51 37.01
C ASP A 115 -24.52 0.06 36.76
N HIS A 116 -24.22 1.20 37.40
CA HIS A 116 -22.93 1.87 37.30
C HIS A 116 -21.78 1.00 37.81
N SER A 117 -22.02 0.18 38.83
CA SER A 117 -21.01 -0.76 39.34
C SER A 117 -20.54 -1.75 38.27
N TYR A 118 -21.47 -2.25 37.45
CA TYR A 118 -21.17 -3.12 36.31
C TYR A 118 -20.36 -2.37 35.25
N ILE A 119 -20.76 -1.13 34.90
CA ILE A 119 -20.04 -0.29 33.93
C ILE A 119 -18.59 -0.06 34.38
N SER A 120 -18.36 0.28 35.65
CA SER A 120 -17.02 0.50 36.19
C SER A 120 -16.17 -0.77 36.17
N ARG A 121 -16.76 -1.94 36.51
CA ARG A 121 -16.07 -3.23 36.40
C ARG A 121 -15.67 -3.55 34.96
N VAL A 122 -16.61 -3.42 34.03
CA VAL A 122 -16.36 -3.65 32.59
C VAL A 122 -15.30 -2.69 32.06
N ALA A 123 -15.32 -1.41 32.45
CA ALA A 123 -14.28 -0.46 32.06
C ALA A 123 -12.88 -0.88 32.59
N GLY A 124 -12.81 -1.40 33.82
CA GLY A 124 -11.58 -1.97 34.38
C GLY A 124 -11.08 -3.18 33.60
N GLU A 125 -11.96 -4.14 33.32
CA GLU A 125 -11.63 -5.33 32.52
C GLU A 125 -11.19 -4.98 31.09
N ILE A 126 -11.85 -4.00 30.46
CA ILE A 126 -11.45 -3.49 29.13
C ILE A 126 -10.04 -2.91 29.20
N ASN A 127 -9.71 -2.15 30.24
CA ASN A 127 -8.36 -1.63 30.41
C ASN A 127 -7.34 -2.75 30.60
N GLU A 128 -7.62 -3.76 31.44
CA GLU A 128 -6.72 -4.90 31.62
C GLU A 128 -6.46 -5.64 30.30
N LYS A 129 -7.51 -5.91 29.52
CA LYS A 129 -7.39 -6.51 28.19
C LYS A 129 -6.58 -5.63 27.23
N LEU A 130 -6.83 -4.33 27.24
CA LEU A 130 -6.10 -3.37 26.42
C LEU A 130 -4.61 -3.33 26.79
N GLN A 131 -4.25 -3.38 28.09
CA GLN A 131 -2.86 -3.42 28.52
C GLN A 131 -2.17 -4.75 28.16
N GLN A 132 -2.90 -5.86 28.24
CA GLN A 132 -2.36 -7.20 27.90
C GLN A 132 -2.13 -7.36 26.39
N GLN A 133 -3.10 -6.98 25.58
CA GLN A 133 -3.06 -7.19 24.12
C GLN A 133 -2.41 -6.02 23.37
N GLY A 134 -2.41 -4.83 23.96
CA GLY A 134 -1.87 -3.60 23.37
C GLY A 134 -2.82 -2.88 22.42
N GLN A 135 -3.80 -3.59 21.86
CA GLN A 135 -4.86 -3.07 20.98
C GLN A 135 -6.21 -3.71 21.33
N ILE A 136 -7.31 -2.99 21.13
CA ILE A 136 -8.67 -3.53 21.29
C ILE A 136 -9.65 -2.89 20.30
N SER A 137 -10.61 -3.68 19.81
CA SER A 137 -11.69 -3.24 18.93
C SER A 137 -13.03 -3.28 19.65
N ILE A 138 -13.88 -2.27 19.45
CA ILE A 138 -15.28 -2.27 19.95
C ILE A 138 -16.07 -3.46 19.38
N GLY A 139 -15.73 -3.94 18.17
CA GLY A 139 -16.36 -5.13 17.60
C GLY A 139 -16.11 -6.38 18.44
N ASP A 140 -14.87 -6.59 18.87
CA ASP A 140 -14.50 -7.74 19.71
C ASP A 140 -15.15 -7.65 21.09
N LEU A 141 -15.25 -6.43 21.63
CA LEU A 141 -15.94 -6.16 22.89
C LEU A 141 -17.45 -6.45 22.79
N THR A 142 -18.07 -6.12 21.66
CA THR A 142 -19.51 -6.39 21.42
C THR A 142 -19.79 -7.88 21.50
N ILE A 143 -18.94 -8.70 20.90
CA ILE A 143 -19.07 -10.17 20.92
C ILE A 143 -18.81 -10.71 22.34
N HIS A 144 -17.78 -10.19 23.03
CA HIS A 144 -17.41 -10.70 24.35
C HIS A 144 -18.44 -10.34 25.44
N TYR A 145 -18.97 -9.12 25.42
CA TYR A 145 -19.87 -8.63 26.46
C TYR A 145 -21.35 -8.76 26.09
N ASP A 146 -21.68 -9.12 24.85
CA ASP A 146 -23.06 -9.16 24.33
C ASP A 146 -23.81 -7.84 24.61
N LEU A 147 -23.16 -6.73 24.28
CA LEU A 147 -23.67 -5.37 24.48
C LEU A 147 -23.51 -4.55 23.20
N PRO A 148 -24.41 -3.60 22.92
CA PRO A 148 -24.32 -2.79 21.71
C PRO A 148 -23.00 -2.04 21.57
N ALA A 149 -22.46 -2.01 20.36
CA ALA A 149 -21.20 -1.33 20.06
C ALA A 149 -21.20 0.16 20.51
N GLU A 150 -22.29 0.88 20.25
CA GLU A 150 -22.45 2.29 20.66
C GLU A 150 -22.38 2.46 22.19
N PHE A 151 -22.96 1.52 22.94
CA PHE A 151 -22.94 1.56 24.39
C PHE A 151 -21.53 1.31 24.93
N LEU A 152 -20.85 0.29 24.41
CA LEU A 152 -19.46 -0.02 24.77
C LEU A 152 -18.51 1.12 24.40
N GLN A 153 -18.70 1.74 23.24
CA GLN A 153 -17.92 2.90 22.83
C GLN A 153 -18.11 4.07 23.81
N GLN A 154 -19.35 4.37 24.22
CA GLN A 154 -19.60 5.38 25.25
C GLN A 154 -18.95 5.06 26.60
N ILE A 155 -18.91 3.79 27.00
CA ILE A 155 -18.22 3.36 28.23
C ILE A 155 -16.72 3.64 28.11
N VAL A 156 -16.09 3.26 27.00
CA VAL A 156 -14.66 3.46 26.78
C VAL A 156 -14.33 4.96 26.73
N ASP A 157 -15.09 5.74 25.96
CA ASP A 157 -14.85 7.18 25.77
C ASP A 157 -15.01 7.97 27.08
N LYS A 158 -16.01 7.65 27.91
CA LYS A 158 -16.20 8.31 29.23
C LYS A 158 -15.10 8.00 30.24
N ASN A 159 -14.47 6.82 30.10
CA ASN A 159 -13.45 6.31 31.01
C ASN A 159 -12.02 6.45 30.46
N LEU A 160 -11.87 6.99 29.25
CA LEU A 160 -10.58 7.24 28.63
C LEU A 160 -9.77 8.24 29.44
N GLY A 161 -8.53 7.90 29.78
CA GLY A 161 -7.64 8.71 30.61
C GLY A 161 -7.96 8.69 32.11
N LYS A 162 -8.99 7.98 32.55
CA LYS A 162 -9.32 7.77 33.97
C LYS A 162 -9.01 6.34 34.41
N VAL A 163 -9.75 5.40 33.83
CA VAL A 163 -9.62 3.95 34.08
C VAL A 163 -8.99 3.26 32.88
N VAL A 164 -9.37 3.68 31.67
CA VAL A 164 -8.86 3.12 30.42
C VAL A 164 -7.71 3.99 29.90
N PHE A 165 -6.49 3.44 29.93
CA PHE A 165 -5.29 4.13 29.45
C PHE A 165 -4.95 3.72 28.02
N GLY A 166 -5.70 4.28 27.08
CA GLY A 166 -5.53 4.05 25.64
C GLY A 166 -5.63 5.35 24.83
N LYS A 167 -5.19 5.28 23.57
CA LYS A 167 -5.38 6.31 22.55
C LYS A 167 -6.23 5.71 21.42
N GLN A 168 -7.28 6.43 21.06
CA GLN A 168 -8.13 6.07 19.92
C GLN A 168 -7.36 6.23 18.61
N ASP A 169 -7.60 5.34 17.64
CA ASP A 169 -7.01 5.47 16.31
C ASP A 169 -7.59 6.71 15.61
N LYS A 170 -6.76 7.40 14.83
CA LYS A 170 -7.20 8.53 14.01
C LYS A 170 -8.02 8.10 12.81
N ASN A 171 -7.78 6.88 12.32
CA ASN A 171 -8.42 6.35 11.11
C ASN A 171 -9.68 5.53 11.42
N ASP A 172 -9.76 4.92 12.61
CA ASP A 172 -10.89 4.11 13.02
C ASP A 172 -11.26 4.39 14.50
N PRO A 173 -12.36 5.12 14.77
CA PRO A 173 -12.74 5.46 16.14
C PRO A 173 -13.12 4.24 16.98
N ARG A 174 -13.30 3.06 16.38
CA ARG A 174 -13.64 1.82 17.10
C ARG A 174 -12.42 1.02 17.55
N ILE A 175 -11.22 1.52 17.31
CA ILE A 175 -9.98 0.85 17.70
C ILE A 175 -9.18 1.73 18.66
N TYR A 176 -8.70 1.12 19.74
CA TYR A 176 -7.90 1.79 20.76
C TYR A 176 -6.57 1.04 20.95
N TYR A 177 -5.50 1.81 21.14
CA TYR A 177 -4.15 1.29 21.32
C TYR A 177 -3.52 1.83 22.59
N THR A 178 -2.63 1.05 23.18
CA THR A 178 -1.73 1.55 24.22
C THR A 178 -0.55 2.32 23.59
N GLU A 179 0.00 3.26 24.35
CA GLU A 179 1.19 3.99 23.91
C GLU A 179 2.42 3.09 23.76
N SER A 180 2.54 2.09 24.64
CA SER A 180 3.61 1.08 24.58
C SER A 180 3.51 0.22 23.33
N PHE A 181 2.30 -0.16 22.90
CA PHE A 181 2.07 -0.88 21.66
C PHE A 181 2.48 -0.04 20.44
N ILE A 182 2.04 1.22 20.36
CA ILE A 182 2.44 2.12 19.26
C ILE A 182 3.96 2.30 19.22
N ALA A 183 4.60 2.54 20.37
CA ALA A 183 6.05 2.71 20.45
C ALA A 183 6.80 1.45 20.00
N ARG A 184 6.34 0.26 20.40
CA ARG A 184 6.90 -1.02 19.98
C ARG A 184 6.74 -1.24 18.48
N THR A 185 5.56 -0.97 17.93
CA THR A 185 5.29 -1.09 16.49
C THR A 185 6.16 -0.12 15.68
N LYS A 186 6.32 1.14 16.13
CA LYS A 186 7.28 2.08 15.52
C LYS A 186 8.71 1.55 15.56
N ALA A 187 9.15 1.00 16.69
CA ALA A 187 10.49 0.43 16.82
C ALA A 187 10.70 -0.78 15.88
N LYS A 188 9.72 -1.67 15.79
CA LYS A 188 9.67 -2.80 14.84
C LYS A 188 9.81 -2.33 13.39
N ILE A 189 8.97 -1.38 12.96
CA ILE A 189 9.01 -0.79 11.61
C ILE A 189 10.38 -0.17 11.34
N ARG A 190 10.88 0.67 12.25
CA ARG A 190 12.19 1.32 12.11
C ARG A 190 13.32 0.30 11.97
N GLY A 191 13.33 -0.74 12.80
CA GLY A 191 14.33 -1.80 12.75
C GLY A 191 14.32 -2.55 11.42
N ALA A 192 13.12 -2.88 10.93
CA ALA A 192 12.96 -3.53 9.63
C ALA A 192 13.46 -2.64 8.48
N LEU A 193 13.03 -1.37 8.44
CA LEU A 193 13.40 -0.45 7.36
C LEU A 193 14.89 -0.10 7.37
N ALA A 194 15.52 0.02 8.56
CA ALA A 194 16.93 0.35 8.68
C ALA A 194 17.86 -0.73 8.11
N GLY A 195 17.44 -2.00 8.10
CA GLY A 195 18.22 -3.12 7.56
C GLY A 195 18.10 -3.29 6.04
N LEU A 196 17.15 -2.63 5.39
CA LEU A 196 16.91 -2.80 3.96
C LEU A 196 17.83 -1.91 3.14
N THR A 197 18.58 -2.52 2.23
CA THR A 197 19.52 -1.82 1.33
C THR A 197 19.09 -1.85 -0.13
N ARG A 198 17.96 -2.50 -0.44
CA ARG A 198 17.40 -2.64 -1.79
C ARG A 198 15.91 -2.35 -1.79
N PRO A 199 15.33 -1.93 -2.94
CA PRO A 199 13.89 -1.77 -3.07
C PRO A 199 13.16 -3.05 -2.68
N THR A 200 12.23 -2.94 -1.74
CA THR A 200 11.55 -4.10 -1.14
C THR A 200 10.04 -3.86 -1.13
N PRO A 201 9.21 -4.82 -1.59
CA PRO A 201 7.75 -4.71 -1.52
C PRO A 201 7.27 -4.56 -0.07
N VAL A 202 6.35 -3.64 0.17
CA VAL A 202 5.78 -3.40 1.52
C VAL A 202 5.14 -4.68 2.07
N ALA A 203 4.47 -5.47 1.24
CA ALA A 203 3.89 -6.75 1.64
C ALA A 203 4.92 -7.71 2.27
N SER A 204 6.14 -7.77 1.72
CA SER A 204 7.22 -8.59 2.28
C SER A 204 7.67 -8.08 3.65
N ILE A 205 7.68 -6.76 3.85
CA ILE A 205 8.03 -6.13 5.13
C ILE A 205 6.95 -6.43 6.17
N LEU A 206 5.67 -6.28 5.81
CA LEU A 206 4.54 -6.54 6.72
C LEU A 206 4.53 -7.99 7.20
N ASN A 207 4.75 -8.94 6.29
CA ASN A 207 4.83 -10.36 6.62
C ASN A 207 5.94 -10.69 7.62
N GLN A 208 7.04 -9.93 7.61
CA GLN A 208 8.16 -10.15 8.52
C GLN A 208 7.96 -9.49 9.89
N VAL A 209 7.26 -8.35 9.93
CA VAL A 209 7.20 -7.49 11.13
C VAL A 209 5.92 -7.73 11.94
N ASP A 210 4.95 -8.46 11.37
CA ASP A 210 3.64 -8.77 11.95
C ASP A 210 2.91 -7.48 12.36
N VAL A 211 2.68 -6.62 11.37
CA VAL A 211 2.02 -5.31 11.53
C VAL A 211 0.96 -5.17 10.45
N ASN A 212 -0.20 -4.64 10.84
CA ASN A 212 -1.28 -4.35 9.90
C ASN A 212 -0.86 -3.26 8.90
N GLU A 213 -1.23 -3.43 7.63
CA GLU A 213 -0.90 -2.51 6.54
C GLU A 213 -1.35 -1.05 6.80
N LYS A 214 -2.57 -0.84 7.30
CA LYS A 214 -3.08 0.50 7.61
C LYS A 214 -2.25 1.18 8.70
N MET A 215 -1.88 0.42 9.73
CA MET A 215 -1.03 0.90 10.82
C MET A 215 0.39 1.20 10.33
N PHE A 216 0.94 0.38 9.43
CA PHE A 216 2.23 0.65 8.81
C PHE A 216 2.21 1.99 8.07
N PHE A 217 1.22 2.23 7.20
CA PHE A 217 1.16 3.48 6.44
C PHE A 217 0.91 4.71 7.32
N SER A 218 0.12 4.59 8.40
CA SER A 218 -0.12 5.72 9.32
C SER A 218 1.09 6.06 10.19
N LEU A 219 1.92 5.06 10.52
CA LEU A 219 3.12 5.24 11.31
C LEU A 219 4.36 5.52 10.47
N PHE A 220 4.37 5.19 9.18
CA PHE A 220 5.53 5.31 8.30
C PHE A 220 6.16 6.71 8.34
N ASP A 221 5.35 7.77 8.20
CA ASP A 221 5.84 9.17 8.19
C ASP A 221 6.47 9.59 9.51
N GLN A 222 6.01 9.02 10.62
CA GLN A 222 6.54 9.33 11.95
C GLN A 222 7.82 8.55 12.26
N THR A 223 8.16 7.57 11.42
CA THR A 223 9.16 6.54 11.73
C THR A 223 10.31 6.51 10.73
N CYS A 224 10.07 6.91 9.47
CA CYS A 224 11.03 6.73 8.39
C CYS A 224 11.88 7.99 8.15
N MET A 225 13.17 7.91 8.48
CA MET A 225 14.20 8.86 8.03
C MET A 225 15.12 8.26 6.94
N TYR A 226 14.96 6.97 6.62
CA TYR A 226 15.95 6.19 5.90
C TYR A 226 15.56 5.82 4.47
N GLY A 227 14.38 6.22 4.00
CA GLY A 227 13.89 5.90 2.66
C GLY A 227 12.51 6.47 2.37
N THR A 228 11.99 6.16 1.19
CA THR A 228 10.68 6.63 0.69
C THR A 228 9.82 5.45 0.22
N LEU A 229 8.51 5.67 0.15
CA LEU A 229 7.58 4.72 -0.46
C LEU A 229 7.22 5.19 -1.88
N THR A 230 7.06 4.25 -2.81
CA THR A 230 6.56 4.56 -4.15
C THR A 230 5.10 5.01 -4.15
N SER A 231 4.29 4.44 -3.25
CA SER A 231 2.88 4.80 -3.04
C SER A 231 2.41 4.40 -1.64
N ARG A 232 1.17 4.74 -1.29
CA ARG A 232 0.49 4.28 -0.05
C ARG A 232 -0.65 3.31 -0.35
N LEU A 233 -0.50 2.55 -1.42
CA LEU A 233 -1.50 1.61 -1.91
C LEU A 233 -0.93 0.18 -1.85
N PRO A 234 -1.80 -0.84 -1.91
CA PRO A 234 -1.37 -2.21 -2.10
C PRO A 234 -0.42 -2.33 -3.31
N GLY A 235 0.71 -3.00 -3.12
CA GLY A 235 1.80 -3.07 -4.11
C GLY A 235 2.86 -1.98 -4.00
N ALA A 236 2.78 -1.10 -2.99
CA ALA A 236 3.85 -0.15 -2.67
C ALA A 236 5.20 -0.84 -2.44
N GLN A 237 6.27 -0.14 -2.80
CA GLN A 237 7.65 -0.55 -2.55
C GLN A 237 8.35 0.48 -1.69
N TYR A 238 9.15 0.00 -0.74
CA TYR A 238 10.07 0.82 0.04
C TYR A 238 11.40 0.94 -0.69
N ILE A 239 11.86 2.18 -0.91
CA ILE A 239 13.14 2.51 -1.52
C ILE A 239 14.04 3.11 -0.44
N PRO A 240 15.09 2.40 0.00
CA PRO A 240 16.06 2.93 0.95
C PRO A 240 16.88 4.10 0.37
N ASN A 241 17.19 5.12 1.17
CA ASN A 241 18.04 6.24 0.78
C ASN A 241 19.45 5.80 0.42
N VAL A 242 19.98 4.75 1.07
CA VAL A 242 21.28 4.17 0.72
C VAL A 242 21.30 3.61 -0.70
N TYR A 243 20.19 3.02 -1.15
CA TYR A 243 20.05 2.51 -2.50
C TYR A 243 20.09 3.66 -3.52
N ALA A 244 19.25 4.69 -3.34
CA ALA A 244 19.24 5.87 -4.20
C ALA A 244 20.60 6.58 -4.23
N ARG A 245 21.26 6.70 -3.08
CA ARG A 245 22.62 7.25 -2.99
C ARG A 245 23.63 6.42 -3.77
N SER A 246 23.59 5.09 -3.64
CA SER A 246 24.51 4.19 -4.36
C SER A 246 24.32 4.27 -5.88
N GLN A 247 23.09 4.40 -6.37
CA GLN A 247 22.80 4.65 -7.78
C GLN A 247 23.45 5.96 -8.24
N ASN A 248 23.22 7.05 -7.50
CA ASN A 248 23.75 8.37 -7.83
C ASN A 248 25.29 8.37 -7.85
N GLU A 249 25.92 7.79 -6.82
CA GLU A 249 27.39 7.70 -6.74
C GLU A 249 27.97 6.84 -7.88
N TRP A 250 27.35 5.71 -8.20
CA TRP A 250 27.78 4.88 -9.33
C TRP A 250 27.71 5.64 -10.64
N VAL A 251 26.57 6.29 -10.94
CA VAL A 251 26.38 7.04 -12.19
C VAL A 251 27.38 8.17 -12.32
N SER A 252 27.55 8.97 -11.26
CA SER A 252 28.51 10.09 -11.27
C SER A 252 29.95 9.61 -11.39
N ASN A 253 30.35 8.55 -10.69
CA ASN A 253 31.71 8.02 -10.76
C ASN A 253 32.00 7.38 -12.13
N PHE A 254 31.07 6.59 -12.65
CA PHE A 254 31.22 5.93 -13.95
C PHE A 254 31.34 6.94 -15.08
N TYR A 255 30.44 7.93 -15.11
CA TYR A 255 30.46 8.99 -16.12
C TYR A 255 31.75 9.82 -16.04
N ARG A 256 32.19 10.21 -14.82
CA ARG A 256 33.42 10.99 -14.65
C ARG A 256 34.68 10.23 -15.08
N GLN A 257 34.72 8.91 -14.90
CA GLN A 257 35.89 8.10 -15.27
C GLN A 257 35.93 7.78 -16.77
N ASN A 258 34.79 7.43 -17.36
CA ASN A 258 34.74 6.89 -18.72
C ASN A 258 34.30 7.93 -19.77
N GLY A 259 33.63 9.00 -19.35
CA GLY A 259 33.10 10.02 -20.24
C GLY A 259 31.87 9.58 -21.04
N TYR A 260 31.27 8.42 -20.73
CA TYR A 260 30.01 7.94 -21.32
C TYR A 260 29.16 7.19 -20.29
N LEU A 261 27.89 6.93 -20.63
CA LEU A 261 26.92 6.23 -19.78
C LEU A 261 25.89 5.46 -20.62
N GLU A 262 25.81 4.15 -20.43
CA GLU A 262 24.91 3.27 -21.18
C GLU A 262 23.47 3.30 -20.65
N TYR A 263 22.48 3.29 -21.53
CA TYR A 263 21.07 3.16 -21.12
C TYR A 263 20.77 1.79 -20.51
N ASP A 264 21.39 0.72 -21.01
CA ASP A 264 21.21 -0.62 -20.45
C ASP A 264 21.77 -0.74 -19.02
N ALA A 265 22.95 -0.16 -18.76
CA ALA A 265 23.53 -0.16 -17.42
C ALA A 265 22.64 0.60 -16.41
N LEU A 266 22.01 1.70 -16.83
CA LEU A 266 21.04 2.42 -16.00
C LEU A 266 19.76 1.61 -15.74
N ASN A 267 19.26 0.90 -16.76
CA ASN A 267 18.11 0.03 -16.61
C ASN A 267 18.42 -1.14 -15.64
N ARG A 268 19.62 -1.73 -15.71
CA ARG A 268 20.10 -2.75 -14.76
C ARG A 268 20.21 -2.23 -13.33
N LEU A 269 20.46 -0.94 -13.14
CA LEU A 269 20.40 -0.27 -11.83
C LEU A 269 18.97 0.05 -11.38
N GLY A 270 17.95 -0.22 -12.18
CA GLY A 270 16.55 0.08 -11.86
C GLY A 270 16.15 1.54 -12.11
N ILE A 271 16.89 2.25 -12.98
CA ILE A 271 16.53 3.60 -13.43
C ILE A 271 15.81 3.46 -14.78
N THR A 272 14.49 3.62 -14.78
CA THR A 272 13.67 3.47 -15.99
C THR A 272 13.58 4.77 -16.80
N ASP A 273 13.39 5.92 -16.14
CA ASP A 273 13.43 7.24 -16.79
C ASP A 273 14.85 7.85 -16.73
N TYR A 274 15.74 7.27 -17.52
CA TYR A 274 17.14 7.71 -17.59
C TYR A 274 17.27 9.16 -18.08
N LYS A 275 16.39 9.67 -18.96
CA LYS A 275 16.49 11.05 -19.48
C LYS A 275 16.25 12.07 -18.37
N GLN A 276 15.20 11.91 -17.59
CA GLN A 276 14.94 12.83 -16.46
C GLN A 276 15.98 12.66 -15.35
N TYR A 277 16.33 11.41 -15.05
CA TYR A 277 17.32 11.10 -14.01
C TYR A 277 18.68 11.75 -14.31
N ILE A 278 19.19 11.59 -15.53
CA ILE A 278 20.49 12.12 -15.93
C ILE A 278 20.47 13.65 -15.97
N LYS A 279 19.40 14.27 -16.48
CA LYS A 279 19.25 15.74 -16.44
C LYS A 279 19.34 16.30 -15.02
N LYS A 280 18.83 15.57 -14.03
CA LYS A 280 18.89 15.97 -12.61
C LYS A 280 20.27 15.73 -12.00
N GLN A 281 20.96 14.67 -12.40
CA GLN A 281 22.23 14.26 -11.79
C GLN A 281 23.45 14.95 -12.40
N LEU A 282 23.42 15.24 -13.70
CA LEU A 282 24.53 15.82 -14.48
C LEU A 282 24.15 17.20 -15.04
N VAL A 283 23.74 18.12 -14.16
CA VAL A 283 23.23 19.46 -14.56
C VAL A 283 24.31 20.34 -15.20
N ASN A 284 25.57 20.18 -14.79
CA ASN A 284 26.68 21.04 -15.20
C ASN A 284 27.47 20.49 -16.39
N GLU A 285 27.04 19.35 -16.96
CA GLU A 285 27.76 18.66 -18.03
C GLU A 285 27.06 18.88 -19.37
N GLU A 286 27.83 19.14 -20.43
CA GLU A 286 27.29 19.12 -21.80
C GLU A 286 27.17 17.66 -22.27
N LEU A 287 25.92 17.18 -22.29
CA LEU A 287 25.59 15.80 -22.61
C LEU A 287 25.11 15.65 -24.05
N HIS A 288 25.68 14.69 -24.76
CA HIS A 288 25.21 14.30 -26.09
C HIS A 288 24.54 12.93 -26.03
N TYR A 289 23.25 12.92 -26.38
CA TYR A 289 22.42 11.72 -26.36
C TYR A 289 22.59 10.96 -27.68
N LEU A 290 23.07 9.73 -27.59
CA LEU A 290 23.15 8.79 -28.70
C LEU A 290 21.98 7.78 -28.61
N SER A 291 22.02 6.77 -29.47
CA SER A 291 20.96 5.75 -29.57
C SER A 291 20.98 4.79 -28.38
N SER A 292 22.16 4.38 -27.92
CA SER A 292 22.32 3.40 -26.83
C SER A 292 22.91 3.96 -25.54
N CYS A 293 23.53 5.14 -25.60
CA CYS A 293 24.27 5.74 -24.50
C CYS A 293 24.28 7.27 -24.57
N ILE A 294 24.85 7.89 -23.55
CA ILE A 294 25.17 9.32 -23.51
C ILE A 294 26.68 9.46 -23.45
N ILE A 295 27.21 10.45 -24.16
CA ILE A 295 28.63 10.77 -24.14
C ILE A 295 28.87 12.21 -23.66
N SER A 296 30.05 12.41 -23.09
CA SER A 296 30.59 13.72 -22.76
C SER A 296 31.13 14.42 -24.01
N LYS A 297 31.16 15.75 -23.95
CA LYS A 297 31.81 16.59 -24.97
C LYS A 297 33.27 16.19 -25.25
N SER A 298 34.01 15.75 -24.23
CA SER A 298 35.40 15.34 -24.36
C SER A 298 35.62 14.20 -25.36
N ILE A 299 34.65 13.29 -25.50
CA ILE A 299 34.71 12.21 -26.50
C ILE A 299 34.50 12.78 -27.89
N LEU A 300 33.58 13.73 -28.07
CA LEU A 300 33.37 14.39 -29.36
C LEU A 300 34.59 15.20 -29.80
N GLU A 301 35.19 15.96 -28.89
CA GLU A 301 36.40 16.74 -29.17
C GLU A 301 37.58 15.84 -29.57
N ARG A 302 37.72 14.67 -28.92
CA ARG A 302 38.72 13.67 -29.29
C ARG A 302 38.49 13.13 -30.70
N VAL A 303 37.26 12.74 -31.02
CA VAL A 303 36.92 12.25 -32.37
C VAL A 303 37.14 13.34 -33.42
N GLN A 304 36.82 14.59 -33.10
CA GLN A 304 37.07 15.72 -34.00
C GLN A 304 38.58 15.91 -34.25
N ALA A 305 39.42 15.83 -33.21
CA ALA A 305 40.87 15.89 -33.35
C ALA A 305 41.43 14.75 -34.20
N ASP A 306 40.95 13.51 -34.01
CA ASP A 306 41.34 12.35 -34.82
C ASP A 306 40.99 12.54 -36.32
N ILE A 307 39.84 13.16 -36.60
CA ILE A 307 39.41 13.47 -37.97
C ILE A 307 40.27 14.58 -38.58
N ASP A 308 40.57 15.64 -37.82
CA ASP A 308 41.43 16.73 -38.27
C ASP A 308 42.86 16.25 -38.58
N GLU A 309 43.40 15.36 -37.74
CA GLU A 309 44.68 14.70 -37.98
C GLU A 309 44.64 13.80 -39.23
N CYS A 310 43.58 13.03 -39.42
CA CYS A 310 43.39 12.19 -40.62
C CYS A 310 43.40 13.02 -41.91
N ILE A 311 42.73 14.17 -41.92
CA ILE A 311 42.71 15.09 -43.05
C ILE A 311 44.09 15.69 -43.29
N ALA A 312 44.74 16.21 -42.24
CA ALA A 312 46.04 16.87 -42.34
C ALA A 312 47.16 15.92 -42.80
N SER A 313 47.17 14.69 -42.27
CA SER A 313 48.14 13.64 -42.61
C SER A 313 47.86 12.94 -43.95
N LYS A 314 46.70 13.20 -44.57
CA LYS A 314 46.22 12.52 -45.77
C LYS A 314 46.26 11.00 -45.59
N SER A 315 45.63 10.51 -44.53
CA SER A 315 45.61 9.11 -44.14
C SER A 315 44.18 8.59 -43.95
N TYR A 316 44.03 7.47 -43.24
CA TYR A 316 42.76 6.90 -42.79
C TYR A 316 42.84 6.58 -41.29
N THR A 317 41.70 6.63 -40.62
CA THR A 317 41.55 6.30 -39.19
C THR A 317 40.34 5.39 -39.01
N ASP A 318 40.48 4.35 -38.18
CA ASP A 318 39.36 3.56 -37.69
C ASP A 318 38.86 4.16 -36.36
N LEU A 319 37.61 4.62 -36.33
CA LEU A 319 37.06 5.19 -35.11
C LEU A 319 36.73 4.11 -34.07
N GLN A 320 36.51 2.87 -34.50
CA GLN A 320 36.15 1.80 -33.58
C GLN A 320 37.34 1.37 -32.70
N SER A 321 38.58 1.57 -33.16
CA SER A 321 39.78 1.31 -32.35
C SER A 321 40.00 2.34 -31.24
N ASN A 322 39.49 3.57 -31.43
CA ASN A 322 39.70 4.69 -30.52
C ASN A 322 38.51 4.96 -29.59
N LEU A 323 37.35 4.39 -29.90
CA LEU A 323 36.12 4.52 -29.12
C LEU A 323 35.85 3.27 -28.26
N PRO A 324 35.14 3.41 -27.13
CA PRO A 324 34.65 2.27 -26.36
C PRO A 324 33.86 1.28 -27.24
N SER A 325 34.13 -0.01 -27.06
CA SER A 325 33.48 -1.12 -27.80
C SER A 325 31.97 -1.23 -27.60
N VAL A 326 31.43 -0.42 -26.69
CA VAL A 326 30.01 -0.35 -26.34
C VAL A 326 29.21 0.42 -27.39
N PHE A 327 29.85 1.29 -28.17
CA PHE A 327 29.17 2.10 -29.19
C PHE A 327 28.78 1.25 -30.38
N ASN A 328 27.50 1.30 -30.75
CA ASN A 328 27.01 0.63 -31.95
C ASN A 328 27.22 1.49 -33.21
N GLU A 329 26.98 0.91 -34.39
CA GLU A 329 27.13 1.63 -35.67
C GLU A 329 26.32 2.93 -35.75
N LYS A 330 25.11 2.95 -35.19
CA LYS A 330 24.25 4.15 -35.16
C LYS A 330 24.81 5.23 -34.23
N ASP A 331 25.40 4.83 -33.11
CA ASP A 331 26.06 5.75 -32.18
C ASP A 331 27.27 6.41 -32.86
N ILE A 332 28.07 5.63 -33.60
CA ILE A 332 29.20 6.14 -34.38
C ILE A 332 28.71 7.10 -35.47
N GLU A 333 27.65 6.76 -36.20
CA GLU A 333 27.04 7.66 -37.20
C GLU A 333 26.55 8.97 -36.58
N MET A 334 25.92 8.92 -35.40
CA MET A 334 25.47 10.10 -34.66
C MET A 334 26.65 10.95 -34.18
N ILE A 335 27.73 10.33 -33.68
CA ILE A 335 28.98 11.00 -33.28
C ILE A 335 29.60 11.71 -34.47
N LEU A 336 29.74 11.03 -35.61
CA LEU A 336 30.28 11.60 -36.84
C LEU A 336 29.45 12.79 -37.33
N ASN A 337 28.12 12.66 -37.32
CA ASN A 337 27.23 13.75 -37.71
C ASN A 337 27.34 14.98 -36.79
N ALA A 338 27.63 14.78 -35.51
CA ALA A 338 27.83 15.85 -34.54
C ALA A 338 29.23 16.47 -34.63
N ALA A 339 30.27 15.68 -34.88
CA ALA A 339 31.66 16.13 -34.93
C ALA A 339 32.03 16.80 -36.26
N LEU A 340 31.41 16.40 -37.37
CA LEU A 340 31.79 16.85 -38.72
C LEU A 340 31.14 18.17 -39.14
N THR A 341 31.99 19.15 -39.46
CA THR A 341 31.59 20.37 -40.16
C THR A 341 31.28 20.10 -41.65
N ASN A 342 30.48 20.96 -42.28
CA ASN A 342 30.12 20.83 -43.69
C ASN A 342 31.34 20.80 -44.62
N GLN A 343 32.42 21.50 -44.26
CA GLN A 343 33.66 21.54 -45.04
C GLN A 343 34.45 20.23 -44.90
N GLN A 344 34.56 19.67 -43.69
CA GLN A 344 35.22 18.38 -43.47
C GLN A 344 34.49 17.24 -44.19
N ARG A 345 33.14 17.24 -44.19
CA ARG A 345 32.34 16.24 -44.93
C ARG A 345 32.68 16.16 -46.42
N GLN A 346 33.13 17.26 -47.02
CA GLN A 346 33.54 17.27 -48.43
C GLN A 346 34.94 16.68 -48.65
N GLN A 347 35.77 16.62 -47.62
CA GLN A 347 37.18 16.20 -47.69
C GLN A 347 37.41 14.75 -47.24
N ILE A 348 36.41 14.13 -46.61
CA ILE A 348 36.49 12.75 -46.12
C ILE A 348 35.48 11.84 -46.81
N LEU A 349 35.76 10.56 -46.76
CA LEU A 349 34.87 9.46 -47.10
C LEU A 349 34.71 8.62 -45.83
N VAL A 350 33.47 8.39 -45.41
CA VAL A 350 33.15 7.51 -44.28
C VAL A 350 32.65 6.18 -44.83
N ILE A 351 33.28 5.08 -44.44
CA ILE A 351 32.86 3.72 -44.75
C ILE A 351 32.79 2.97 -43.43
N GLU A 352 31.58 2.65 -42.97
CA GLU A 352 31.35 2.02 -41.66
C GLU A 352 32.02 2.83 -40.52
N SER A 353 33.04 2.28 -39.85
CA SER A 353 33.82 2.96 -38.81
C SER A 353 35.06 3.70 -39.33
N TYR A 354 35.40 3.54 -40.60
CA TYR A 354 36.61 4.10 -41.20
C TYR A 354 36.35 5.50 -41.74
N VAL A 355 37.17 6.45 -41.30
CA VAL A 355 37.25 7.80 -41.86
C VAL A 355 38.49 7.86 -42.75
N ILE A 356 38.27 8.14 -44.03
CA ILE A 356 39.33 8.16 -45.05
C ILE A 356 39.41 9.56 -45.66
N SER A 357 40.58 10.18 -45.65
CA SER A 357 40.80 11.44 -46.36
C SER A 357 40.70 11.23 -47.88
N LYS A 358 39.95 12.08 -48.60
CA LYS A 358 39.89 12.00 -50.07
C LYS A 358 41.26 12.19 -50.71
N ALA A 359 42.12 13.02 -50.12
CA ALA A 359 43.50 13.20 -50.57
C ALA A 359 44.33 11.91 -50.42
N PHE A 360 43.99 11.04 -49.46
CA PHE A 360 44.61 9.72 -49.35
C PHE A 360 44.17 8.80 -50.49
N VAL A 361 42.87 8.81 -50.83
CA VAL A 361 42.33 8.03 -51.95
C VAL A 361 42.93 8.48 -53.28
N GLU A 362 43.05 9.79 -53.50
CA GLU A 362 43.70 10.37 -54.68
C GLU A 362 45.17 9.93 -54.77
N LYS A 363 45.92 10.00 -53.66
CA LYS A 363 47.31 9.53 -53.61
C LYS A 363 47.45 8.03 -53.92
N LEU A 364 46.51 7.21 -53.45
CA LEU A 364 46.48 5.79 -53.79
C LEU A 364 46.15 5.56 -55.27
N ALA A 365 45.21 6.33 -55.82
CA ALA A 365 44.88 6.29 -57.25
C ALA A 365 46.08 6.68 -58.11
N ASP A 366 46.79 7.75 -57.77
CA ASP A 366 48.02 8.19 -58.45
C ASP A 366 49.11 7.12 -58.45
N SER A 367 49.22 6.36 -57.34
CA SER A 367 50.18 5.26 -57.24
C SER A 367 49.84 4.08 -58.15
N CYS A 368 48.55 3.89 -58.45
CA CYS A 368 48.07 2.87 -59.38
C CYS A 368 48.14 3.32 -60.85
N ASP A 369 48.36 4.61 -61.09
CA ASP A 369 48.20 5.25 -62.38
C ASP A 369 49.22 4.75 -63.41
N GLU A 370 50.45 4.46 -62.98
CA GLU A 370 51.47 3.81 -63.83
C GLU A 370 51.09 2.38 -64.19
N LEU A 371 50.58 1.60 -63.23
CA LEU A 371 50.15 0.23 -63.44
C LEU A 371 48.93 0.18 -64.38
N VAL A 372 47.99 1.11 -64.21
CA VAL A 372 46.83 1.27 -65.08
C VAL A 372 47.28 1.64 -66.49
N LYS A 373 48.23 2.58 -66.66
CA LYS A 373 48.79 2.93 -67.97
C LYS A 373 49.50 1.76 -68.64
N ALA A 374 50.27 0.97 -67.89
CA ALA A 374 50.97 -0.22 -68.41
C ALA A 374 49.97 -1.31 -68.85
N ASN A 375 48.98 -1.62 -68.01
CA ASN A 375 47.95 -2.59 -68.34
C ASN A 375 47.03 -2.12 -69.49
N ALA A 376 46.72 -0.82 -69.54
CA ALA A 376 45.96 -0.23 -70.64
C ALA A 376 46.72 -0.37 -71.96
N LYS A 377 48.03 -0.05 -71.99
CA LYS A 377 48.88 -0.27 -73.17
C LYS A 377 48.93 -1.74 -73.58
N ALA A 378 49.20 -2.65 -72.65
CA ALA A 378 49.23 -4.09 -72.93
C ALA A 378 47.88 -4.62 -73.47
N THR A 379 46.76 -4.08 -72.98
CA THR A 379 45.41 -4.47 -73.44
C THR A 379 45.09 -3.94 -74.84
N VAL A 380 45.61 -2.76 -75.19
CA VAL A 380 45.51 -2.19 -76.54
C VAL A 380 46.41 -2.93 -77.52
N GLU A 381 47.65 -3.21 -77.14
CA GLU A 381 48.64 -3.92 -77.97
C GLU A 381 48.27 -5.39 -78.21
N SER A 382 47.63 -6.05 -77.24
CA SER A 382 47.14 -7.43 -77.39
C SER A 382 45.86 -7.56 -78.24
N GLY A 383 45.31 -6.45 -78.77
CA GLY A 383 44.11 -6.45 -79.61
C GLY A 383 42.79 -6.67 -78.87
N LYS A 384 42.83 -7.08 -77.59
CA LYS A 384 41.64 -7.32 -76.75
C LYS A 384 40.74 -6.09 -76.63
N TYR A 385 41.32 -4.90 -76.57
CA TYR A 385 40.56 -3.65 -76.54
C TYR A 385 39.78 -3.41 -77.85
N GLN A 386 40.38 -3.74 -79.00
CA GLN A 386 39.76 -3.58 -80.32
C GLN A 386 38.66 -4.62 -80.51
N GLU A 387 38.88 -5.87 -80.09
CA GLU A 387 37.83 -6.91 -80.03
C GLU A 387 36.66 -6.47 -79.15
N TYR A 388 36.92 -5.91 -77.96
CA TYR A 388 35.88 -5.38 -77.08
C TYR A 388 35.09 -4.24 -77.73
N GLN A 389 35.76 -3.27 -78.38
CA GLN A 389 35.09 -2.17 -79.08
C GLN A 389 34.24 -2.67 -80.25
N ILE A 390 34.74 -3.62 -81.05
CA ILE A 390 33.97 -4.25 -82.13
C ILE A 390 32.74 -4.97 -81.55
N ARG A 391 32.90 -5.71 -80.44
CA ARG A 391 31.79 -6.39 -79.75
C ARG A 391 30.77 -5.38 -79.21
N ARG A 392 31.22 -4.25 -78.67
CA ARG A 392 30.36 -3.18 -78.16
C ARG A 392 29.54 -2.57 -79.28
N VAL A 393 30.17 -2.25 -80.42
CA VAL A 393 29.51 -1.71 -81.62
C VAL A 393 28.56 -2.74 -82.25
N GLN A 394 28.93 -4.02 -82.30
CA GLN A 394 28.03 -5.09 -82.74
C GLN A 394 26.81 -5.21 -81.83
N CYS A 395 26.97 -5.14 -80.49
CA CYS A 395 25.84 -5.15 -79.56
C CYS A 395 24.93 -3.91 -79.72
N THR A 396 25.47 -2.71 -79.97
CA THR A 396 24.63 -1.54 -80.28
C THR A 396 23.95 -1.65 -81.65
N CYS A 397 24.60 -2.19 -82.68
CA CYS A 397 23.97 -2.44 -83.98
C CYS A 397 22.88 -3.53 -83.90
N ILE A 398 23.04 -4.56 -83.07
CA ILE A 398 22.02 -5.58 -82.81
C ILE A 398 20.82 -4.96 -82.09
N LEU A 399 21.02 -4.05 -81.13
CA LEU A 399 19.93 -3.34 -80.47
C LEU A 399 19.18 -2.40 -81.42
N VAL A 400 19.87 -1.66 -82.29
CA VAL A 400 19.25 -0.74 -83.27
C VAL A 400 18.51 -1.52 -84.37
N SER A 401 19.05 -2.64 -84.85
CA SER A 401 18.39 -3.50 -85.84
C SER A 401 17.19 -4.27 -85.27
N SER A 402 17.25 -4.69 -84.01
CA SER A 402 16.10 -5.27 -83.29
C SER A 402 14.98 -4.24 -83.09
N PHE A 403 15.32 -2.96 -82.82
CA PHE A 403 14.34 -1.87 -82.72
C PHE A 403 13.70 -1.55 -84.09
N TYR A 404 14.48 -1.51 -85.17
CA TYR A 404 13.95 -1.30 -86.54
C TYR A 404 13.09 -2.48 -87.02
N SER A 405 13.43 -3.72 -86.68
CA SER A 405 12.65 -4.91 -87.04
C SER A 405 11.32 -4.99 -86.28
N GLN A 406 11.27 -4.52 -85.02
CA GLN A 406 10.00 -4.38 -84.29
C GLN A 406 9.11 -3.25 -84.84
N CYS A 407 9.67 -2.11 -85.24
CA CYS A 407 8.90 -1.02 -85.86
C CYS A 407 8.33 -1.41 -87.24
N TYR A 408 9.03 -2.23 -88.03
CA TYR A 408 8.53 -2.73 -89.33
C TYR A 408 7.44 -3.80 -89.19
N ARG A 409 7.40 -4.54 -88.07
CA ARG A 409 6.31 -5.48 -87.77
C ARG A 409 5.02 -4.76 -87.34
N PHE A 410 5.11 -3.57 -86.75
CA PHE A 410 3.92 -2.80 -86.37
C PHE A 410 3.26 -2.07 -87.55
N THR A 411 3.97 -1.77 -88.63
CA THR A 411 3.39 -1.13 -89.84
C THR A 411 2.79 -2.09 -90.86
N GLN A 412 2.88 -3.40 -90.66
CA GLN A 412 2.20 -4.41 -91.49
C GLN A 412 0.97 -5.06 -90.82
N LEU A 413 0.58 -4.61 -89.63
CA LEU A 413 -0.61 -5.09 -88.91
C LEU A 413 -1.82 -4.14 -88.98
N ASP A 414 -1.72 -3.03 -89.71
CA ASP A 414 -2.84 -2.13 -90.04
C ASP A 414 -3.17 -2.18 -91.55
N LYS A 415 -3.58 -3.36 -92.03
CA LYS A 415 -4.35 -3.54 -93.26
C LYS A 415 -5.42 -4.61 -93.08
#